data_AF-A0A4Q5A0G9-F1
#
_entry.id   AF-A0A4Q5A0G9-F1
#
_cell.length_a   1.000
_cell.length_b   1.000
_cell.length_c   1.000
_cell.angle_alpha   90.00
_cell.angle_beta   90.00
_cell.angle_gamma   90.00
#
_symmetry.space_group_name_H-M   'P 1'
#
loop_
_entity.id
_entity.type
_entity.pdbx_description
1 polymer ?
#
loop_
_entity_poly.entity_id
_entity_poly.type
_entity_poly.pdbx_seq_one_letter_code
_entity_poly.pdbx_strand_id
1 'polypeptide(L)'
;MTAVLDSPRIVHVGEEWDALADELLPLMSPNAVARVLGTKTGTLGCQRSLGTGPWFVKVGKSIFYPKECVLEWHYRQSGSRQHADPVFTALKAALKPRNRPRELKVLCGISADVLATWRKDPDHPLHPIKDANHWEYSKERVLEFFAANLHRSTGEYANAAQEGEG
;
A
#
# COMPACT_ATOMS: atom_id res chain seq x y z
N MET A 1 35.28 37.27 -1.06
CA MET A 1 33.88 37.68 -0.79
C MET A 1 33.22 37.71 -2.16
N THR A 2 32.28 36.84 -2.50
CA THR A 2 30.97 36.66 -1.86
C THR A 2 30.49 35.24 -2.15
N ALA A 3 30.18 34.46 -1.10
CA ALA A 3 29.44 33.21 -1.28
C ALA A 3 28.01 33.59 -1.69
N VAL A 4 27.59 33.18 -2.88
CA VAL A 4 26.19 33.19 -3.28
C VAL A 4 25.50 32.18 -2.37
N LEU A 5 24.88 32.67 -1.30
CA LEU A 5 23.97 31.87 -0.51
C LEU A 5 22.79 31.55 -1.42
N ASP A 6 22.74 30.31 -1.89
CA ASP A 6 21.57 29.72 -2.52
C ASP A 6 20.39 30.01 -1.59
N SER A 7 19.48 30.87 -2.04
CA SER A 7 18.33 31.28 -1.26
C SER A 7 17.52 30.02 -0.93
N PRO A 8 17.03 29.84 0.31
CA PRO A 8 16.22 28.69 0.63
C PRO A 8 15.04 28.68 -0.36
N ARG A 9 14.96 27.65 -1.20
CA ARG A 9 13.80 27.41 -2.04
C ARG A 9 12.61 27.30 -1.10
N ILE A 10 11.82 28.37 -1.01
CA ILE A 10 10.48 28.31 -0.43
C ILE A 10 9.69 27.53 -1.47
N VAL A 11 9.77 26.21 -1.39
CA VAL A 11 8.89 25.32 -2.15
C VAL A 11 7.50 25.57 -1.55
N HIS A 12 6.54 25.98 -2.37
CA HIS A 12 5.19 26.13 -1.87
C HIS A 12 4.76 24.76 -1.36
N VAL A 13 4.40 24.69 -0.07
CA VAL A 13 4.07 23.45 0.64
C VAL A 13 3.12 22.56 -0.17
N GLY A 14 2.23 23.12 -1.01
CA GLY A 14 1.38 22.37 -1.94
C GLY A 14 2.11 21.59 -3.05
N GLU A 15 3.15 22.13 -3.67
CA GLU A 15 3.85 21.50 -4.81
C GLU A 15 4.64 20.24 -4.39
N GLU A 16 5.17 20.23 -3.17
CA GLU A 16 5.89 19.06 -2.62
C GLU A 16 4.94 17.87 -2.36
N TRP A 17 3.69 18.17 -2.01
CA TRP A 17 2.68 17.16 -1.71
C TRP A 17 2.11 16.50 -2.96
N ASP A 18 1.87 17.28 -4.02
CA ASP A 18 1.42 16.75 -5.30
C ASP A 18 2.51 15.87 -5.93
N ALA A 19 3.78 16.28 -5.82
CA ALA A 19 4.92 15.49 -6.27
C ALA A 19 5.02 14.14 -5.52
N LEU A 20 4.87 14.14 -4.19
CA LEU A 20 4.82 12.90 -3.41
C LEU A 20 3.65 12.01 -3.84
N ALA A 21 2.46 12.59 -4.01
CA ALA A 21 1.30 11.84 -4.45
C ALA A 21 1.52 11.20 -5.83
N ASP A 22 2.19 11.88 -6.74
CA ASP A 22 2.50 11.38 -8.09
C ASP A 22 3.52 10.24 -8.09
N GLU A 23 4.46 10.23 -7.16
CA GLU A 23 5.44 9.13 -7.00
C GLU A 23 4.85 7.85 -6.39
N LEU A 24 3.74 7.97 -5.66
CA LEU A 24 3.12 6.85 -4.97
C LEU A 24 2.20 6.05 -5.91
N LEU A 25 2.48 4.76 -6.04
CA LEU A 25 1.56 3.79 -6.64
C LEU A 25 0.41 3.48 -5.68
N PRO A 26 -0.75 2.99 -6.19
CA PRO A 26 -1.91 2.70 -5.36
C PRO A 26 -1.63 1.78 -4.16
N LEU A 27 -0.77 0.77 -4.33
CA LEU A 27 -0.23 -0.06 -3.26
C LEU A 27 1.27 -0.25 -3.44
N MET A 28 2.06 0.01 -2.40
CA MET A 28 3.52 -0.06 -2.48
C MET A 28 4.14 -0.95 -1.43
N SER A 29 5.28 -1.57 -1.77
CA SER A 29 6.07 -2.33 -0.81
C SER A 29 6.77 -1.40 0.20
N PRO A 30 7.15 -1.89 1.40
CA PRO A 30 7.86 -1.11 2.39
C PRO A 30 9.16 -0.49 1.86
N ASN A 31 9.89 -1.20 1.01
CA ASN A 31 11.12 -0.70 0.40
C ASN A 31 10.83 0.47 -0.56
N ALA A 32 9.76 0.37 -1.34
CA ALA A 32 9.39 1.40 -2.30
C ALA A 32 8.91 2.66 -1.58
N VAL A 33 8.06 2.53 -0.55
CA VAL A 33 7.64 3.65 0.31
C VAL A 33 8.83 4.28 1.02
N ALA A 34 9.72 3.47 1.60
CA ALA A 34 10.90 3.97 2.28
C ALA A 34 11.78 4.82 1.34
N ARG A 35 11.94 4.37 0.09
CA ARG A 35 12.69 5.12 -0.93
C ARG A 35 12.04 6.46 -1.27
N VAL A 36 10.72 6.48 -1.52
CA VAL A 36 9.99 7.71 -1.85
C VAL A 36 10.03 8.71 -0.68
N LEU A 37 9.85 8.23 0.55
CA LEU A 37 9.89 9.07 1.74
C LEU A 37 11.32 9.41 2.24
N GLY A 38 12.37 8.95 1.55
CA GLY A 38 13.75 9.17 1.99
C GLY A 38 14.09 8.56 3.36
N THR A 39 13.41 7.48 3.76
CA THR A 39 13.60 6.80 5.07
C THR A 39 14.12 5.37 4.90
N LYS A 40 14.33 4.66 6.02
CA LYS A 40 14.75 3.25 6.04
C LYS A 40 13.55 2.32 6.20
N THR A 41 13.56 1.19 5.51
CA THR A 41 12.54 0.14 5.68
C THR A 41 12.43 -0.33 7.14
N GLY A 42 13.54 -0.39 7.87
CA GLY A 42 13.55 -0.73 9.30
C GLY A 42 12.78 0.27 10.16
N THR A 43 12.80 1.55 9.81
CA THR A 43 12.02 2.60 10.50
C THR A 43 10.53 2.36 10.31
N LEU A 44 10.08 2.10 9.08
CA LEU A 44 8.69 1.71 8.80
C LEU A 44 8.30 0.42 9.54
N GLY A 45 9.24 -0.53 9.65
CA GLY A 45 9.07 -1.74 10.45
C GLY A 45 8.78 -1.45 11.93
N CYS A 46 9.60 -0.61 12.55
CA CYS A 46 9.43 -0.19 13.94
C CYS A 46 8.11 0.56 14.16
N GLN A 47 7.80 1.53 13.29
CA GLN A 47 6.56 2.31 13.35
C GLN A 47 5.31 1.43 13.22
N ARG A 48 5.37 0.41 12.35
CA ARG A 48 4.31 -0.59 12.22
C ARG A 48 4.16 -1.40 13.50
N SER A 49 5.25 -1.81 14.13
CA SER A 49 5.20 -2.54 15.40
C SER A 49 4.59 -1.71 16.53
N LEU A 50 4.85 -0.39 16.52
CA LEU A 50 4.34 0.55 17.52
C LEU A 50 2.94 1.11 17.20
N GLY A 51 2.38 0.86 16.01
CA GLY A 51 1.11 1.42 15.57
C GLY A 51 1.13 2.94 15.31
N THR A 52 2.32 3.51 15.14
CA THR A 52 2.56 4.95 14.91
C THR A 52 2.80 5.30 13.45
N GLY A 53 2.94 4.30 12.59
CA GLY A 53 3.14 4.44 11.15
C GLY A 53 1.84 4.56 10.35
N PRO A 54 1.96 4.63 9.01
CA PRO A 54 0.81 4.53 8.12
C PRO A 54 0.15 3.14 8.24
N TRP A 55 -1.16 3.10 8.03
CA TRP A 55 -1.90 1.85 7.94
C TRP A 55 -1.41 1.04 6.74
N PHE A 56 -1.47 -0.29 6.85
CA PHE A 56 -0.88 -1.19 5.87
C PHE A 56 -1.76 -2.42 5.67
N VAL A 57 -1.60 -3.06 4.52
CA VAL A 57 -2.26 -4.30 4.17
C VAL A 57 -1.30 -5.47 4.37
N LYS A 58 -1.74 -6.50 5.08
CA LYS A 58 -1.00 -7.76 5.25
C LYS A 58 -1.45 -8.75 4.18
N VAL A 59 -0.50 -9.31 3.44
CA VAL A 59 -0.79 -10.27 2.36
C VAL A 59 0.20 -11.43 2.43
N GLY A 60 -0.22 -12.56 3.00
CA GLY A 60 0.66 -13.71 3.23
C GLY A 60 1.87 -13.32 4.08
N LYS A 61 3.10 -13.43 3.54
CA LYS A 61 4.34 -12.97 4.21
C LYS A 61 4.71 -11.52 3.89
N SER A 62 4.03 -10.89 2.95
CA SER A 62 4.30 -9.52 2.50
C SER A 62 3.44 -8.48 3.23
N ILE A 63 3.90 -7.23 3.17
CA ILE A 63 3.22 -6.02 3.66
C ILE A 63 3.16 -5.05 2.50
N PHE A 64 2.08 -4.29 2.40
CA PHE A 64 1.94 -3.21 1.42
C PHE A 64 1.27 -1.99 2.06
N TYR A 65 1.60 -0.80 1.59
CA TYR A 65 1.02 0.45 2.06
C TYR A 65 0.11 1.04 0.97
N PRO A 66 -1.17 1.29 1.27
CA PRO A 66 -2.04 2.07 0.40
C PRO A 66 -1.56 3.50 0.28
N LYS A 67 -1.65 4.08 -0.92
CA LYS A 67 -1.24 5.47 -1.20
C LYS A 67 -1.84 6.45 -0.19
N GLU A 68 -3.15 6.36 0.03
CA GLU A 68 -3.87 7.31 0.89
C GLU A 68 -3.42 7.21 2.34
N CYS A 69 -3.09 6.01 2.83
CA CYS A 69 -2.59 5.82 4.20
C CYS A 69 -1.20 6.42 4.39
N VAL A 70 -0.33 6.34 3.38
CA VAL A 70 1.00 6.97 3.42
C VAL A 70 0.86 8.48 3.44
N LEU A 71 0.02 9.01 2.54
CA LEU A 71 -0.24 10.44 2.44
C LEU A 71 -0.85 10.99 3.73
N GLU A 72 -1.95 10.39 4.23
CA GLU A 72 -2.61 10.80 5.48
C GLU A 72 -1.65 10.83 6.67
N TRP A 73 -0.87 9.76 6.83
CA TRP A 73 0.16 9.70 7.87
C TRP A 73 1.19 10.80 7.70
N HIS A 74 1.69 11.02 6.48
CA HIS A 74 2.72 12.01 6.21
C HIS A 74 2.24 13.45 6.46
N TYR A 75 1.03 13.79 6.01
CA TYR A 75 0.40 15.09 6.30
C TYR A 75 0.19 15.32 7.79
N ARG A 76 -0.20 14.26 8.53
CA ARG A 76 -0.35 14.33 9.97
C ARG A 76 0.98 14.65 10.67
N GLN A 77 2.10 14.10 10.19
CA GLN A 77 3.42 14.41 10.73
C GLN A 77 3.84 15.86 10.42
N SER A 78 3.48 16.38 9.25
CA SER A 78 3.84 17.76 8.84
C SER A 78 2.92 18.84 9.39
N GLY A 79 1.88 18.49 10.15
CA GLY A 79 0.87 19.43 10.63
C GLY A 79 -0.02 20.01 9.50
N SER A 80 0.02 19.40 8.32
CA SER A 80 -0.74 19.83 7.15
C SER A 80 -2.17 19.29 7.16
N ARG A 81 -3.02 19.83 6.28
CA ARG A 81 -4.41 19.41 6.13
C ARG A 81 -4.46 17.91 5.78
N GLN A 82 -5.39 17.18 6.40
CA GLN A 82 -5.56 15.74 6.20
C GLN A 82 -5.85 15.41 4.72
N HIS A 83 -5.27 14.32 4.23
CA HIS A 83 -5.71 13.70 2.99
C HIS A 83 -7.13 13.17 3.20
N ALA A 84 -8.10 13.72 2.46
CA ALA A 84 -9.51 13.41 2.68
C ALA A 84 -10.00 12.19 1.90
N ASP A 85 -9.21 11.69 0.93
CA ASP A 85 -9.68 10.59 0.10
C ASP A 85 -9.79 9.29 0.92
N PRO A 86 -10.89 8.53 0.72
CA PRO A 86 -11.02 7.21 1.30
C PRO A 86 -9.85 6.29 0.91
N VAL A 87 -9.47 5.40 1.83
CA VAL A 87 -8.44 4.37 1.57
C VAL A 87 -8.81 3.56 0.33
N PHE A 88 -7.81 3.27 -0.52
CA PHE A 88 -7.95 2.55 -1.78
C PHE A 88 -8.66 3.31 -2.91
N THR A 89 -8.87 4.63 -2.81
CA THR A 89 -9.45 5.42 -3.90
C THR A 89 -8.61 5.31 -5.17
N ALA A 90 -7.29 5.50 -5.09
CA ALA A 90 -6.36 5.35 -6.20
C ALA A 90 -6.36 3.92 -6.76
N LEU A 91 -6.44 2.92 -5.88
CA LEU A 91 -6.48 1.52 -6.29
C LEU A 91 -7.79 1.19 -7.03
N LYS A 92 -8.92 1.67 -6.50
CA LYS A 92 -10.23 1.53 -7.13
C LYS A 92 -10.25 2.22 -8.49
N ALA A 93 -9.62 3.38 -8.64
CA ALA A 93 -9.53 4.06 -9.94
C ALA A 93 -8.68 3.26 -10.95
N ALA A 94 -7.56 2.68 -10.50
CA ALA A 94 -6.63 1.98 -11.37
C ALA A 94 -7.06 0.55 -11.78
N LEU A 95 -7.83 -0.14 -10.94
CA LEU A 95 -8.28 -1.51 -11.23
C LEU A 95 -9.38 -1.54 -12.30
N LYS A 96 -9.19 -2.41 -13.29
CA LYS A 96 -10.22 -2.81 -14.27
C LYS A 96 -11.24 -3.75 -13.61
N PRO A 97 -12.42 -3.99 -14.19
CA PRO A 97 -13.37 -4.97 -13.64
C PRO A 97 -12.75 -6.37 -13.45
N ARG A 98 -11.91 -6.79 -14.40
CA ARG A 98 -11.12 -8.02 -14.34
C ARG A 98 -9.66 -7.69 -14.59
N ASN A 99 -8.78 -8.16 -13.71
CA ASN A 99 -7.35 -7.85 -13.74
C ASN A 99 -6.53 -9.12 -13.84
N ARG A 100 -5.53 -9.13 -14.71
CA ARG A 100 -4.57 -10.22 -14.84
C ARG A 100 -3.49 -10.13 -13.75
N PRO A 101 -2.81 -11.25 -13.44
CA PRO A 101 -1.70 -11.27 -12.47
C PRO A 101 -0.64 -10.18 -12.70
N ARG A 102 -0.31 -9.90 -13.96
CA ARG A 102 0.67 -8.87 -14.33
C ARG A 102 0.22 -7.45 -13.98
N GLU A 103 -1.08 -7.18 -14.08
CA GLU A 103 -1.66 -5.86 -13.76
C GLU A 103 -1.66 -5.66 -12.24
N LEU A 104 -2.06 -6.68 -11.48
CA LEU A 104 -1.96 -6.65 -10.02
C LEU A 104 -0.52 -6.52 -9.51
N LYS A 105 0.46 -7.11 -10.21
CA LYS A 105 1.88 -6.92 -9.88
C LYS A 105 2.30 -5.46 -10.04
N VAL A 106 1.89 -4.80 -11.13
CA VAL A 106 2.24 -3.40 -11.40
C VAL A 106 1.53 -2.45 -10.43
N LEU A 107 0.24 -2.66 -10.20
CA LEU A 107 -0.59 -1.77 -9.38
C LEU A 107 -0.38 -1.96 -7.87
N CYS A 108 -0.15 -3.22 -7.45
CA CYS A 108 -0.16 -3.58 -6.04
C CYS A 108 1.17 -4.17 -5.55
N GLY A 109 2.15 -4.42 -6.43
CA GLY A 109 3.41 -5.06 -6.06
C GLY A 109 3.31 -6.55 -5.71
N ILE A 110 2.15 -7.18 -5.90
CA ILE A 110 1.94 -8.60 -5.55
C ILE A 110 2.63 -9.49 -6.59
N SER A 111 3.50 -10.41 -6.12
CA SER A 111 4.24 -11.29 -7.01
C SER A 111 3.35 -12.37 -7.63
N ALA A 112 3.77 -12.88 -8.79
CA ALA A 112 3.09 -13.98 -9.46
C ALA A 112 3.05 -15.26 -8.59
N ASP A 113 4.04 -15.45 -7.71
CA ASP A 113 4.13 -16.62 -6.82
C ASP A 113 3.11 -16.59 -5.68
N VAL A 114 2.88 -15.41 -5.10
CA VAL A 114 1.80 -15.21 -4.10
C VAL A 114 0.46 -15.48 -4.76
N LEU A 115 0.23 -14.89 -5.94
CA LEU A 115 -0.98 -15.12 -6.71
C LEU A 115 -1.15 -16.59 -7.09
N ALA A 116 -0.06 -17.30 -7.44
CA ALA A 116 -0.06 -18.72 -7.77
C ALA A 116 -0.43 -19.59 -6.57
N THR A 117 0.03 -19.22 -5.37
CA THR A 117 -0.33 -19.91 -4.12
C THR A 117 -1.83 -19.81 -3.88
N TRP A 118 -2.42 -18.62 -4.03
CA TRP A 118 -3.87 -18.43 -3.87
C TRP A 118 -4.71 -19.17 -4.90
N ARG A 119 -4.19 -19.45 -6.10
CA ARG A 119 -4.96 -20.25 -7.08
C ARG A 119 -5.06 -21.72 -6.70
N LYS A 120 -4.18 -22.20 -5.82
CA LYS A 120 -4.21 -23.59 -5.35
C LYS A 120 -5.25 -23.79 -4.25
N ASP A 121 -5.70 -22.71 -3.64
CA ASP A 121 -6.67 -22.71 -2.55
C ASP A 121 -8.02 -22.18 -3.07
N PRO A 122 -8.99 -23.07 -3.35
CA PRO A 122 -10.29 -22.69 -3.91
C PRO A 122 -11.11 -21.82 -2.96
N ASP A 123 -10.85 -21.90 -1.65
CA ASP A 123 -11.57 -21.16 -0.62
C ASP A 123 -10.91 -19.81 -0.33
N HIS A 124 -9.77 -19.52 -0.95
CA HIS A 124 -9.10 -18.23 -0.79
C HIS A 124 -10.05 -17.09 -1.23
N PRO A 125 -10.21 -16.00 -0.44
CA PRO A 125 -11.12 -14.90 -0.79
C PRO A 125 -10.81 -14.23 -2.15
N LEU A 126 -9.54 -14.30 -2.56
CA LEU A 126 -9.06 -13.87 -3.88
C LEU A 126 -8.85 -15.00 -4.89
N HIS A 127 -9.55 -16.12 -4.75
CA HIS A 127 -9.47 -17.20 -5.74
C HIS A 127 -9.85 -16.66 -7.12
N PRO A 128 -8.98 -16.82 -8.13
CA PRO A 128 -9.17 -16.21 -9.44
C PRO A 128 -10.28 -16.89 -10.24
N ILE A 129 -10.86 -16.12 -11.15
CA ILE A 129 -11.77 -16.61 -12.17
C ILE A 129 -10.92 -17.14 -13.33
N LYS A 130 -11.20 -18.36 -13.79
CA LYS A 130 -10.57 -18.93 -14.99
C LYS A 130 -11.40 -18.52 -16.21
N ASP A 131 -10.78 -17.80 -17.14
CA ASP A 131 -11.38 -17.47 -18.44
C ASP A 131 -10.52 -18.03 -19.57
N ALA A 132 -11.07 -18.94 -20.38
CA ALA A 132 -10.47 -19.66 -21.51
C ALA A 132 -9.03 -20.19 -21.30
N ASN A 133 -8.03 -19.32 -21.18
CA ASN A 133 -6.61 -19.63 -20.96
C ASN A 133 -5.92 -18.72 -19.90
N HIS A 134 -6.65 -17.85 -19.22
CA HIS A 134 -6.10 -16.86 -18.31
C HIS A 134 -6.79 -16.91 -16.95
N TRP A 135 -6.05 -16.46 -15.94
CA TRP A 135 -6.56 -16.23 -14.59
C TRP A 135 -6.79 -14.75 -14.41
N GLU A 136 -7.97 -14.39 -13.93
CA GLU A 136 -8.38 -13.01 -13.71
C GLU A 136 -8.90 -12.81 -12.29
N TYR A 137 -8.67 -11.63 -11.75
CA TYR A 137 -9.09 -11.23 -10.42
C TYR A 137 -10.12 -10.12 -10.53
N SER A 138 -11.26 -10.31 -9.86
CA SER A 138 -12.32 -9.31 -9.78
C SER A 138 -11.83 -8.08 -9.00
N LYS A 139 -12.12 -6.89 -9.53
CA LYS A 139 -11.91 -5.62 -8.83
C LYS A 139 -12.48 -5.62 -7.42
N GLU A 140 -13.73 -6.06 -7.29
CA GLU A 140 -14.49 -6.00 -6.05
C GLU A 140 -13.83 -6.88 -4.99
N ARG A 141 -13.55 -8.15 -5.34
CA ARG A 141 -12.86 -9.08 -4.44
C ARG A 141 -11.50 -8.55 -4.00
N VAL A 142 -10.72 -7.96 -4.92
CA VAL A 142 -9.41 -7.36 -4.60
C VAL A 142 -9.53 -6.25 -3.56
N LEU A 143 -10.49 -5.35 -3.74
CA LEU A 143 -10.73 -4.25 -2.80
C LEU A 143 -11.24 -4.75 -1.44
N GLU A 144 -12.19 -5.69 -1.44
CA GLU A 144 -12.73 -6.32 -0.23
C GLU A 144 -11.64 -7.02 0.57
N PHE A 145 -10.80 -7.83 -0.10
CA PHE A 145 -9.70 -8.52 0.55
C PHE A 145 -8.70 -7.54 1.19
N PHE A 146 -8.32 -6.47 0.49
CA PHE A 146 -7.37 -5.51 1.07
C PHE A 146 -7.98 -4.70 2.20
N ALA A 147 -9.26 -4.34 2.12
CA ALA A 147 -9.98 -3.72 3.23
C ALA A 147 -10.05 -4.64 4.46
N ALA A 148 -10.33 -5.93 4.27
CA ALA A 148 -10.37 -6.91 5.36
C ALA A 148 -9.00 -7.19 5.98
N ASN A 149 -7.91 -6.95 5.24
CA ASN A 149 -6.53 -7.15 5.69
C ASN A 149 -5.80 -5.82 5.97
N LEU A 150 -6.55 -4.75 6.21
CA LEU A 150 -6.00 -3.45 6.56
C LEU A 150 -5.78 -3.40 8.08
N HIS A 151 -4.55 -3.07 8.47
CA HIS A 151 -4.11 -3.05 9.86
C HIS A 151 -3.34 -1.77 10.17
N ARG A 152 -3.37 -1.37 11.43
CA ARG A 152 -2.63 -0.24 11.96
C ARG A 152 -1.36 -0.65 12.69
N SER A 153 -1.32 -1.85 13.28
CA SER A 153 -0.14 -2.35 13.98
C SER A 153 0.15 -3.83 13.72
N THR A 154 1.37 -4.28 14.01
CA THR A 154 1.69 -5.72 13.94
C THR A 154 0.96 -6.55 14.99
N GLY A 155 0.58 -5.95 16.12
CA GLY A 155 -0.18 -6.62 17.17
C GLY A 155 -1.59 -7.00 16.71
N GLU A 156 -2.21 -6.20 15.86
CA GLU A 156 -3.58 -6.43 15.38
C GLU A 156 -3.72 -7.72 14.56
N TYR A 157 -2.77 -8.02 13.67
CA TYR A 157 -2.81 -9.26 12.89
C TYR A 157 -2.08 -10.43 13.56
N ALA A 158 -1.22 -10.18 14.56
CA ALA A 158 -0.61 -11.25 15.34
C ALA A 158 -1.67 -12.03 16.13
N ASN A 159 -2.71 -11.35 16.63
CA ASN A 159 -3.83 -11.98 17.32
C ASN A 159 -4.77 -12.72 16.35
N ALA A 160 -4.99 -12.19 15.14
CA ALA A 160 -5.82 -12.85 14.12
C ALA A 160 -5.23 -14.18 13.61
N ALA A 161 -3.91 -14.36 13.69
CA ALA A 161 -3.25 -15.62 13.34
C ALA A 161 -3.38 -16.70 14.43
N GLN A 162 -3.69 -16.34 15.68
CA GLN A 162 -3.84 -17.30 16.78
C GLN A 162 -5.26 -17.89 16.89
N GLU A 163 -6.26 -17.28 16.25
CA GLU A 163 -7.66 -17.78 16.29
C GLU A 163 -7.97 -18.82 15.19
N GLY A 164 -7.01 -19.12 14.31
CA GLY A 164 -7.16 -20.08 13.20
C GLY A 164 -6.47 -21.44 13.41
N GLU A 165 -5.78 -21.64 14.53
CA GLU A 165 -5.18 -22.92 14.94
C GLU A 165 -5.83 -23.39 16.25
N GLY A 166 -7.07 -23.86 16.17
CA GLY A 166 -7.82 -24.49 17.26
C GLY A 166 -8.63 -25.67 16.76
#